data_AF-A0AAJ2PGT8-F1
#
_entry.id   AF-A0AAJ2PGT8-F1
#
_cell.length_a   1.000
_cell.length_b   1.000
_cell.length_c   1.000
_cell.angle_alpha   90.00
_cell.angle_beta   90.00
_cell.angle_gamma   90.00
#
_symmetry.space_group_name_H-M   'P 1'
#
loop_
_entity.id
_entity.type
_entity.pdbx_description
1 polymer ?
#
loop_
_entity_poly.entity_id
_entity_poly.type
_entity_poly.pdbx_seq_one_letter_code
_entity_poly.pdbx_strand_id
1 'polypeptide(L)'
;MRMYRKYGKKIAKKELKKRPRKLLLVLSFILILLLGVNFYLFTKCEESKDLIYIPPFGEIVQKNESIQPTIIKINYYCERDEDCMLASVNCCPETAGAYWECVGRNSTIICNPEGVICPQVISPRPEYVCRCVNNFCIPS
;
A
#
# COMPACT_ATOMS: atom_id res chain seq x y z
N MET A 1 -48.09 -3.86 65.73
CA MET A 1 -48.75 -4.44 64.54
C MET A 1 -47.77 -4.48 63.36
N ARG A 2 -47.15 -5.66 63.14
CA ARG A 2 -46.19 -5.96 62.07
C ARG A 2 -46.92 -6.60 60.88
N MET A 3 -47.75 -5.84 60.16
CA MET A 3 -48.60 -6.42 59.09
C MET A 3 -48.49 -5.75 57.71
N TYR A 4 -47.48 -4.92 57.45
CA TYR A 4 -47.33 -4.31 56.10
C TYR A 4 -46.01 -4.60 55.36
N ARG A 5 -45.09 -5.39 55.93
CA ARG A 5 -43.78 -5.65 55.29
C ARG A 5 -43.72 -6.87 54.36
N LYS A 6 -44.77 -7.70 54.27
CA LYS A 6 -44.72 -8.96 53.51
C LYS A 6 -45.20 -8.87 52.06
N TYR A 7 -45.94 -7.83 51.67
CA TYR A 7 -46.51 -7.73 50.31
C TYR A 7 -45.60 -7.04 49.28
N GLY A 8 -44.68 -6.16 49.70
CA GLY A 8 -43.77 -5.46 48.77
C GLY A 8 -42.63 -6.31 48.19
N LYS A 9 -42.28 -7.46 48.80
CA LYS A 9 -41.14 -8.29 48.36
C LYS A 9 -41.47 -9.31 47.25
N LYS A 10 -42.75 -9.54 46.94
CA LYS A 10 -43.14 -10.51 45.90
C LYS A 10 -43.21 -9.90 44.50
N ILE A 11 -43.38 -8.58 44.39
CA ILE A 11 -43.55 -7.92 43.08
C ILE A 11 -42.20 -7.59 42.43
N ALA A 12 -41.17 -7.25 43.22
CA ALA A 12 -39.84 -6.94 42.69
C ALA A 12 -39.03 -8.14 42.15
N LYS A 13 -39.55 -9.37 42.26
CA LYS A 13 -38.84 -10.60 41.82
C LYS A 13 -39.26 -11.14 40.45
N LYS A 14 -40.22 -10.51 39.75
CA LYS A 14 -40.75 -11.02 38.48
C LYS A 14 -40.12 -10.45 37.21
N GLU A 15 -39.29 -9.41 37.30
CA GLU A 15 -38.68 -8.74 36.14
C GLU A 15 -37.18 -9.05 35.93
N LEU A 16 -36.63 -10.09 36.57
CA LEU A 16 -35.41 -10.72 36.06
C LEU A 16 -35.81 -11.70 34.97
N LYS A 17 -36.22 -11.11 33.84
CA LYS A 17 -36.44 -11.74 32.54
C LYS A 17 -35.34 -12.77 32.33
N LYS A 18 -35.71 -14.05 32.48
CA LYS A 18 -34.84 -15.22 32.29
C LYS A 18 -34.14 -15.04 30.95
N ARG A 19 -32.88 -14.54 30.96
CA ARG A 19 -32.09 -14.44 29.73
C ARG A 19 -32.03 -15.85 29.16
N PRO A 20 -32.55 -16.10 27.96
CA PRO A 20 -32.52 -17.43 27.38
C PRO A 20 -31.04 -17.77 27.17
N ARG A 21 -30.47 -18.59 28.07
CA ARG A 21 -29.08 -19.06 27.98
C ARG A 21 -28.78 -19.65 26.59
N LYS A 22 -29.80 -20.25 25.96
CA LYS A 22 -29.77 -20.72 24.58
C LYS A 22 -29.51 -19.60 23.55
N LEU A 23 -30.12 -18.43 23.69
CA LEU A 23 -29.89 -17.30 22.79
C LEU A 23 -28.49 -16.73 22.96
N LEU A 24 -27.98 -16.68 24.20
CA LEU A 24 -26.61 -16.22 24.46
C LEU A 24 -25.58 -17.17 23.83
N LEU A 25 -25.82 -18.48 23.88
CA LEU A 25 -24.98 -19.48 23.23
C LEU A 25 -25.03 -19.36 21.70
N VAL A 26 -26.21 -19.13 21.12
CA VAL A 26 -26.36 -18.92 19.67
C VAL A 26 -25.63 -17.65 19.22
N LEU A 27 -25.79 -16.54 19.95
CA LEU A 27 -25.09 -15.28 19.63
C LEU A 27 -23.57 -15.43 19.75
N SER A 28 -23.09 -16.15 20.77
CA SER A 28 -21.66 -16.46 20.92
C SER A 28 -21.13 -17.28 19.74
N PHE A 29 -21.87 -18.31 19.32
CA PHE A 29 -21.48 -19.15 18.17
C PHE A 29 -21.44 -18.36 16.85
N ILE A 30 -22.42 -17.49 16.62
CA ILE A 30 -22.44 -16.59 15.46
C ILE A 30 -21.22 -15.65 15.47
N LEU A 31 -20.87 -15.09 16.63
CA LEU A 31 -19.71 -14.21 16.75
C LEU A 31 -18.41 -14.95 16.44
N ILE A 32 -18.25 -16.18 16.93
CA ILE A 32 -17.09 -17.03 16.64
C ILE A 32 -16.99 -17.33 15.14
N LEU A 33 -18.11 -17.64 14.48
CA LEU A 33 -18.13 -17.86 13.03
C LEU A 33 -17.74 -16.60 12.26
N LEU A 34 -18.25 -15.43 12.63
CA LEU A 34 -17.88 -14.16 11.99
C LEU A 34 -16.39 -13.85 12.17
N LEU A 35 -15.85 -14.08 13.37
CA LEU A 35 -14.41 -13.93 13.62
C LEU A 35 -13.58 -14.94 12.82
N GLY A 36 -14.02 -16.19 12.71
CA GLY A 36 -13.35 -17.23 11.93
C GLY A 36 -13.34 -16.94 10.43
N VAL A 37 -14.47 -16.46 9.87
CA VAL A 37 -14.54 -16.04 8.46
C VAL A 37 -13.66 -14.82 8.21
N ASN A 38 -13.66 -13.83 9.11
CA ASN A 38 -12.82 -12.64 8.98
C ASN A 38 -11.32 -12.99 9.09
N PHE A 39 -10.95 -13.90 10.01
CA PHE A 39 -9.59 -14.43 10.12
C PHE A 39 -9.19 -15.24 8.88
N TYR A 40 -10.09 -16.07 8.34
CA TYR A 40 -9.85 -16.81 7.11
C TYR A 40 -9.58 -15.87 5.93
N LEU A 41 -10.42 -14.84 5.75
CA LEU A 41 -10.21 -13.81 4.73
C LEU A 41 -8.89 -13.06 4.94
N PHE A 42 -8.53 -12.74 6.19
CA PHE A 42 -7.25 -12.13 6.53
C PHE A 42 -6.07 -13.01 6.11
N THR A 43 -6.11 -14.32 6.43
CA THR A 43 -5.05 -15.27 6.02
C THR A 43 -4.98 -15.47 4.50
N LYS A 44 -6.11 -15.36 3.79
CA LYS A 44 -6.15 -15.43 2.32
C LYS A 44 -5.64 -14.16 1.64
N CYS A 45 -5.71 -13.00 2.29
CA CYS A 45 -5.15 -11.75 1.78
C CYS A 45 -3.62 -11.69 1.84
N GLU A 46 -2.98 -12.49 2.71
CA GLU A 46 -1.52 -12.50 2.86
C GLU A 46 -0.80 -13.34 1.78
N GLU A 47 -1.54 -13.95 0.86
CA GLU A 47 -1.04 -14.75 -0.27
C GLU A 47 -0.94 -13.91 -1.57
N SER A 48 -0.49 -12.65 -1.44
CA SER A 48 0.00 -11.83 -2.56
C SER A 48 1.29 -11.08 -2.22
N LYS A 49 2.09 -11.65 -1.30
CA LYS A 49 3.52 -11.35 -1.25
C LYS A 49 4.21 -12.20 -2.32
N ASP A 50 4.01 -11.84 -3.57
CA ASP A 50 5.04 -12.08 -4.60
C ASP A 50 6.24 -11.21 -4.22
N LEU A 51 6.97 -11.67 -3.21
CA LEU A 51 8.32 -11.25 -2.92
C LEU A 51 9.13 -11.75 -4.11
N ILE A 52 9.29 -10.89 -5.10
CA ILE A 52 10.30 -11.04 -6.15
C ILE A 52 11.65 -11.02 -5.42
N TYR A 53 12.10 -12.20 -5.02
CA TYR A 53 13.48 -12.46 -4.68
C TYR A 53 14.26 -12.29 -5.98
N ILE A 54 15.10 -11.25 -6.06
CA ILE A 54 16.09 -11.11 -7.12
C ILE A 54 17.29 -11.97 -6.67
N PRO A 55 17.48 -13.22 -7.18
CA PRO A 55 18.71 -13.94 -6.90
C PRO A 55 19.88 -13.18 -7.55
N PRO A 56 21.03 -13.07 -6.86
CA PRO A 56 22.26 -12.76 -7.55
C PRO A 56 22.58 -14.00 -8.39
N PHE A 57 22.49 -13.83 -9.72
CA PHE A 57 22.79 -14.84 -10.75
C PHE A 57 21.76 -15.97 -10.93
N GLY A 58 21.01 -15.85 -12.04
CA GLY A 58 20.83 -16.92 -13.01
C GLY A 58 19.74 -17.95 -12.76
N GLU A 59 18.53 -17.68 -13.29
CA GLU A 59 17.81 -18.65 -14.13
C GLU A 59 16.75 -17.93 -14.98
N ILE A 60 16.83 -18.14 -16.29
CA ILE A 60 16.00 -17.46 -17.29
C ILE A 60 14.83 -18.39 -17.60
N VAL A 61 13.64 -18.10 -17.08
CA VAL A 61 12.41 -18.71 -17.60
C VAL A 61 12.06 -17.97 -18.89
N GLN A 62 12.40 -18.59 -20.02
CA GLN A 62 12.06 -18.11 -21.35
C GLN A 62 10.54 -18.07 -21.52
N LYS A 63 9.96 -16.89 -21.40
CA LYS A 63 8.78 -16.51 -22.18
C LYS A 63 9.28 -15.63 -23.31
N ASN A 64 9.25 -16.16 -24.52
CA ASN A 64 9.76 -15.52 -25.74
C ASN A 64 8.94 -14.26 -26.04
N GLU A 65 9.41 -13.13 -25.53
CA GLU A 65 9.03 -11.80 -25.96
C GLU A 65 10.29 -10.96 -25.78
N SER A 66 10.73 -10.28 -26.84
CA SER A 66 11.96 -9.47 -26.85
C SER A 66 11.74 -8.19 -26.03
N ILE A 67 11.57 -8.37 -24.73
CA ILE A 67 11.29 -7.32 -23.77
C ILE A 67 12.64 -6.65 -23.49
N GLN A 68 12.89 -5.48 -24.08
CA GLN A 68 14.07 -4.69 -23.72
C GLN A 68 14.00 -4.36 -22.22
N PRO A 69 15.07 -4.55 -21.44
CA PRO A 69 15.04 -4.26 -20.02
C PRO A 69 14.93 -2.75 -19.77
N THR A 70 14.21 -2.35 -18.73
CA THR A 70 14.27 -0.97 -18.22
C THR A 70 15.67 -0.74 -17.63
N ILE A 71 16.37 0.29 -18.11
CA ILE A 71 17.72 0.66 -17.64
C ILE A 71 17.66 2.07 -17.07
N ILE A 72 17.93 2.19 -15.77
CA ILE A 72 17.96 3.45 -15.05
C ILE A 72 19.35 3.61 -14.43
N LYS A 73 20.13 4.54 -14.96
CA LYS A 73 21.41 4.98 -14.41
C LYS A 73 21.33 6.48 -14.20
N ILE A 74 21.08 6.87 -12.95
CA ILE A 74 20.98 8.27 -12.57
C ILE A 74 22.35 8.81 -12.21
N ASN A 75 22.68 9.97 -12.77
CA ASN A 75 23.79 10.79 -12.32
C ASN A 75 23.20 12.12 -11.82
N TYR A 76 23.74 12.64 -10.73
CA TYR A 76 23.35 13.94 -10.18
C TYR A 76 24.41 15.01 -10.39
N TYR A 77 25.59 14.64 -10.91
CA TYR A 77 26.70 15.56 -11.12
C TYR A 77 26.41 16.55 -12.24
N CYS A 78 26.83 17.80 -12.03
CA CYS A 78 26.75 18.88 -12.99
C CYS A 78 27.92 19.84 -12.83
N GLU A 79 28.20 20.62 -13.88
CA GLU A 79 29.12 21.77 -13.82
C GLU A 79 28.38 23.08 -14.06
N ARG A 80 27.27 23.03 -14.81
CA ARG A 80 26.42 24.17 -15.16
C ARG A 80 24.94 23.78 -15.05
N ASP A 81 24.07 24.78 -14.89
CA ASP A 81 22.60 24.57 -14.82
C ASP A 81 22.06 23.82 -16.05
N GLU A 82 22.67 24.06 -17.23
CA GLU A 82 22.34 23.38 -18.48
C GLU A 82 22.55 21.87 -18.42
N ASP A 83 23.43 21.38 -17.56
CA ASP A 83 23.71 19.95 -17.41
C ASP A 83 22.59 19.24 -16.63
N CYS A 84 21.67 19.98 -16.01
CA CYS A 84 20.57 19.42 -15.25
C CYS A 84 19.27 19.32 -16.07
N MET A 85 18.48 18.30 -15.78
CA MET A 85 17.15 18.11 -16.33
C MET A 85 16.22 17.49 -15.29
N LEU A 86 14.95 17.85 -15.39
CA LEU A 86 13.88 17.23 -14.61
C LEU A 86 13.35 16.01 -15.38
N ALA A 87 13.46 14.82 -14.78
CA ALA A 87 13.08 13.55 -15.39
C ALA A 87 12.26 12.67 -14.43
N SER A 88 11.40 11.82 -15.00
CA SER A 88 10.68 10.77 -14.25
C SER A 88 11.60 9.55 -14.12
N VAL A 89 12.09 9.28 -12.91
CA VAL A 89 13.11 8.24 -12.66
C VAL A 89 12.52 6.86 -12.40
N ASN A 90 11.19 6.74 -12.33
CA ASN A 90 10.47 5.48 -12.22
C ASN A 90 9.78 5.05 -13.53
N CYS A 91 10.05 5.76 -14.64
CA CYS A 91 9.44 5.49 -15.95
C CYS A 91 7.92 5.62 -16.02
N CYS A 92 7.30 6.21 -15.00
CA CYS A 92 5.87 6.40 -14.98
C CYS A 92 5.45 7.72 -15.61
N PRO A 93 4.29 7.75 -16.29
CA PRO A 93 3.73 8.98 -16.86
C PRO A 93 3.10 9.86 -15.78
N GLU A 94 2.83 11.13 -16.12
CA GLU A 94 2.18 12.11 -15.25
C GLU A 94 0.82 11.64 -14.71
N THR A 95 0.13 10.80 -15.47
CA THR A 95 -1.18 10.25 -15.08
C THR A 95 -1.08 9.04 -14.15
N ALA A 96 0.13 8.53 -13.88
CA ALA A 96 0.33 7.29 -13.12
C ALA A 96 1.57 7.33 -12.21
N GLY A 97 1.68 8.32 -11.34
CA GLY A 97 2.63 8.29 -10.23
C GLY A 97 4.08 8.48 -10.66
N ALA A 98 4.32 9.28 -11.71
CA ALA A 98 5.65 9.75 -12.08
C ALA A 98 6.42 10.25 -10.84
N TYR A 99 7.64 9.75 -10.67
CA TYR A 99 8.52 10.18 -9.60
C TYR A 99 9.61 11.09 -10.19
N TRP A 100 9.47 12.39 -9.94
CA TRP A 100 10.24 13.45 -10.58
C TRP A 100 11.49 13.81 -9.78
N GLU A 101 12.64 13.80 -10.45
CA GLU A 101 13.90 14.22 -9.86
C GLU A 101 14.71 15.12 -10.81
N CYS A 102 15.51 16.00 -10.21
CA CYS A 102 16.55 16.74 -10.91
C CYS A 102 17.78 15.85 -11.06
N VAL A 103 18.09 15.50 -12.30
CA VAL A 103 19.20 14.61 -12.64
C VAL A 103 20.08 15.27 -13.69
N GLY A 104 21.33 14.82 -13.78
CA GLY A 104 22.23 15.21 -14.85
C GLY A 104 21.71 14.68 -16.20
N ARG A 105 21.86 15.46 -17.27
CA ARG A 105 21.49 15.10 -18.65
C ARG A 105 22.24 13.88 -19.18
N ASN A 106 23.38 13.55 -18.61
CA ASN A 106 24.14 12.34 -18.90
C ASN A 106 23.56 11.08 -18.21
N SER A 107 22.46 11.20 -17.46
CA SER A 107 21.71 10.06 -16.95
C SER A 107 21.14 9.23 -18.09
N THR A 108 21.11 7.92 -17.92
CA THR A 108 20.50 6.98 -18.88
C THR A 108 19.18 6.49 -18.31
N ILE A 109 18.06 6.87 -18.94
CA ILE A 109 16.72 6.44 -18.55
C ILE A 109 16.07 5.83 -19.78
N ILE A 110 16.11 4.50 -19.87
CA ILE A 110 15.48 3.73 -20.94
C ILE A 110 14.31 2.99 -20.31
N CYS A 111 13.10 3.43 -20.66
CA CYS A 111 11.87 2.89 -20.12
C CYS A 111 11.28 1.84 -21.06
N ASN A 112 11.02 0.65 -20.52
CA ASN A 112 10.19 -0.33 -21.20
C ASN A 112 8.75 -0.26 -20.65
N PRO A 113 7.76 0.16 -21.46
CA PRO A 113 6.39 0.34 -21.01
C PRO A 113 5.73 -0.97 -20.55
N GLU A 114 6.15 -2.12 -21.04
CA GLU A 114 5.55 -3.42 -20.70
C GLU A 114 6.05 -3.99 -19.36
N GLY A 115 7.20 -3.50 -18.88
CA GLY A 115 7.85 -3.98 -17.66
C GLY A 115 7.71 -3.06 -16.45
N VAL A 116 7.05 -1.91 -16.58
CA VAL A 116 6.97 -0.88 -15.53
C VAL A 116 5.57 -0.87 -14.91
N ILE A 117 5.50 -1.14 -13.61
CA ILE A 117 4.27 -1.05 -12.83
C ILE A 117 4.19 0.35 -12.20
N CYS A 118 3.14 1.08 -12.53
CA CYS A 118 2.95 2.47 -12.10
C CYS A 118 1.82 2.63 -11.08
N PRO A 119 2.02 3.46 -10.04
CA PRO A 119 0.95 3.85 -9.13
C PRO A 119 -0.22 4.49 -9.89
N GLN A 120 -1.45 4.20 -9.48
CA GLN A 120 -2.66 4.75 -10.11
C GLN A 120 -3.06 6.09 -9.49
N VAL A 121 -2.09 7.02 -9.43
CA VAL A 121 -2.28 8.37 -8.89
C VAL A 121 -1.73 9.39 -9.88
N ILE A 122 -2.33 10.57 -9.97
CA ILE A 122 -1.83 11.63 -10.84
C ILE A 122 -0.61 12.27 -10.15
N SER A 123 0.49 12.41 -10.89
CA SER A 123 1.75 13.04 -10.47
C SER A 123 2.27 13.94 -11.60
N PRO A 124 1.71 15.16 -11.75
CA PRO A 124 2.04 16.04 -12.85
C PRO A 124 3.49 16.51 -12.76
N ARG A 125 4.07 16.91 -13.89
CA ARG A 125 5.42 17.46 -13.90
C ARG A 125 5.45 18.75 -13.05
N PRO A 126 6.35 18.85 -12.06
CA PRO A 126 6.43 20.04 -11.22
C PRO A 126 6.99 21.25 -11.99
N GLU A 127 6.64 22.45 -11.52
CA GLU A 127 7.00 23.73 -12.16
C GLU A 127 8.39 24.26 -11.76
N TYR A 128 9.06 23.65 -10.78
CA TYR A 128 10.40 24.06 -10.38
C TYR A 128 11.43 23.78 -11.48
N VAL A 129 12.55 24.51 -11.45
CA VAL A 129 13.66 24.31 -12.39
C VAL A 129 14.80 23.57 -11.72
N CYS A 130 15.52 22.74 -12.48
CA CYS A 130 16.73 22.12 -11.97
C CYS A 130 17.92 23.05 -12.15
N ARG A 131 18.70 23.25 -11.09
CA ARG A 131 19.93 24.05 -11.10
C ARG A 131 21.10 23.25 -10.60
N CYS A 132 22.30 23.65 -11.03
CA CYS A 132 23.54 23.09 -10.57
C CYS A 132 24.04 23.85 -9.35
N VAL A 133 24.03 23.20 -8.19
CA VAL A 133 24.50 23.80 -6.94
C VAL A 133 25.49 22.83 -6.29
N ASN A 134 26.70 23.32 -6.02
CA ASN A 134 27.79 22.52 -5.45
C ASN A 134 28.07 21.24 -6.24
N ASN A 135 28.00 21.31 -7.57
CA ASN A 135 28.18 20.18 -8.48
C ASN A 135 27.08 19.11 -8.41
N PHE A 136 25.90 19.44 -7.86
CA PHE A 136 24.73 18.56 -7.84
C PHE A 136 23.51 19.24 -8.47
N CYS A 137 22.75 18.48 -9.25
CA CYS A 137 21.45 18.90 -9.75
C CYS A 137 20.42 18.88 -8.62
N ILE A 138 19.87 20.05 -8.31
CA ILE A 138 18.85 20.22 -7.27
C ILE A 138 17.64 21.01 -7.79
N PRO A 139 16.45 20.81 -7.20
CA PRO A 139 15.28 21.65 -7.50
C PRO A 139 15.45 23.06 -6.94
N SER A 140 15.07 24.08 -7.72
CA SER A 140 15.14 25.51 -7.39
C SER A 140 13.89 26.28 -7.76
#